data_AF-A0AAU4C933-F1
#
_entry.id   AF-A0AAU4C933-F1
#
_cell.length_a   1.000
_cell.length_b   1.000
_cell.length_c   1.000
_cell.angle_alpha   90.00
_cell.angle_beta   90.00
_cell.angle_gamma   90.00
#
_symmetry.space_group_name_H-M   'P 1'
#
loop_
_entity.id
_entity.type
_entity.pdbx_description
1 polymer ?
#
loop_
_entity_poly.entity_id
_entity_poly.type
_entity_poly.pdbx_seq_one_letter_code
_entity_poly.pdbx_strand_id
1 'polypeptide(L)' 'MLLETRDRSELRAALLRVRAAQPRIDAAAVRIDTLCGRSDRPTTYRLCLFVPTPGSPTPGSPSPVSPSPGRGPGEG' A
#
# COMPACT_ATOMS: atom_id res chain seq x y z
N MET A 1 -1.46 -9.33 7.82
CA MET A 1 -2.84 -9.75 7.52
C MET A 1 -3.72 -9.34 8.68
N LEU A 2 -4.86 -8.69 8.45
CA LEU A 2 -5.60 -7.96 9.50
C LEU A 2 -6.92 -8.62 9.91
N LEU A 3 -7.63 -9.29 9.00
CA LEU A 3 -8.89 -9.97 9.30
C LEU A 3 -9.19 -11.06 8.26
N GLU A 4 -9.78 -12.16 8.69
CA GLU A 4 -10.53 -13.09 7.85
C GLU A 4 -11.92 -13.30 8.43
N THR A 5 -12.94 -13.19 7.59
CA THR A 5 -14.32 -13.36 8.04
C THR A 5 -15.25 -13.81 6.91
N ARG A 6 -16.39 -14.40 7.28
CA ARG A 6 -17.53 -14.58 6.36
C ARG A 6 -18.52 -13.42 6.45
N ASP A 7 -18.45 -12.63 7.52
CA ASP A 7 -19.40 -11.58 7.79
C ASP A 7 -19.00 -10.27 7.11
N ARG A 8 -19.89 -9.76 6.26
CA ARG A 8 -19.64 -8.55 5.49
C ARG A 8 -19.64 -7.30 6.39
N SER A 9 -20.38 -7.33 7.50
CA SER A 9 -20.47 -6.20 8.44
C SER A 9 -19.19 -6.07 9.25
N GLU A 10 -18.61 -7.19 9.67
CA GLU A 10 -17.32 -7.28 10.35
C GLU A 10 -16.18 -6.79 9.44
N LEU A 11 -16.19 -7.20 8.17
CA LEU A 11 -15.26 -6.66 7.17
C LEU A 11 -15.38 -5.14 7.07
N ARG A 12 -16.60 -4.61 6.96
CA ARG A 12 -16.86 -3.17 6.87
C ARG A 12 -16.38 -2.42 8.12
N ALA A 13 -16.64 -2.97 9.30
CA ALA A 13 -16.19 -2.39 10.56
C ALA A 13 -14.65 -2.36 10.65
N ALA A 14 -13.98 -3.43 10.22
CA ALA A 14 -12.53 -3.48 10.19
C ALA A 14 -11.92 -2.47 9.21
N LEU A 15 -12.50 -2.30 8.03
CA LEU A 15 -12.09 -1.27 7.06
C LEU A 15 -12.20 0.15 7.65
N LEU A 16 -13.30 0.44 8.35
CA LEU A 16 -13.48 1.73 9.01
C LEU A 16 -12.43 1.95 10.10
N ARG A 17 -12.14 0.94 10.91
CA ARG A 17 -11.09 1.00 11.94
C ARG A 17 -9.71 1.24 11.35
N VAL A 18 -9.36 0.58 10.24
CA VAL A 18 -8.08 0.80 9.55
C VAL A 18 -7.97 2.25 9.07
N ARG A 19 -9.02 2.77 8.43
CA ARG A 19 -9.05 4.17 7.96
C ARG A 19 -8.95 5.18 9.10
N ALA A 20 -9.62 4.92 10.23
CA ALA A 20 -9.59 5.80 11.40
C ALA A 20 -8.23 5.77 12.11
N ALA A 21 -7.63 4.60 12.26
CA ALA A 21 -6.35 4.45 12.96
C ALA A 21 -5.16 4.96 12.13
N GLN A 22 -5.26 4.90 10.80
CA GLN A 22 -4.17 5.22 9.88
C GLN A 22 -4.66 6.14 8.75
N PRO A 23 -4.86 7.44 9.03
CA PRO A 23 -5.42 8.40 8.06
C PRO A 23 -4.49 8.66 6.87
N ARG A 24 -3.21 8.29 6.95
CA ARG A 24 -2.20 8.48 5.89
C ARG A 24 -2.04 7.28 4.97
N ILE A 25 -2.81 6.21 5.16
CA ILE A 25 -2.72 5.03 4.32
C ILE A 25 -3.50 5.26 3.04
N ASP A 26 -2.80 5.13 1.92
CA ASP A 26 -3.39 5.16 0.59
C ASP A 26 -4.46 4.06 0.48
N ALA A 27 -5.59 4.37 -0.15
CA ALA A 27 -6.59 3.38 -0.49
C ALA A 27 -6.00 2.21 -1.30
N ALA A 28 -4.97 2.47 -2.13
CA ALA A 28 -4.23 1.45 -2.87
C ALA A 28 -3.45 0.48 -1.98
N ALA A 29 -3.14 0.87 -0.74
CA ALA A 29 -2.44 0.02 0.22
C ALA A 29 -3.38 -0.94 0.96
N VAL A 30 -4.71 -0.82 0.82
CA VAL A 30 -5.69 -1.72 1.43
C VAL A 30 -6.19 -2.72 0.38
N ARG A 31 -6.04 -4.02 0.64
CA ARG A 31 -6.55 -5.08 -0.24
C ARG A 31 -7.59 -5.94 0.45
N ILE A 32 -8.69 -6.20 -0.25
CA ILE A 32 -9.75 -7.12 0.18
C ILE A 32 -9.76 -8.29 -0.80
N ASP A 33 -9.42 -9.48 -0.34
CA ASP A 33 -9.53 -10.69 -1.15
C ASP A 33 -10.89 -11.36 -0.85
N THR A 34 -11.64 -11.75 -1.89
CA THR A 34 -12.84 -12.58 -1.73
C THR A 34 -12.46 -14.03 -2.07
N LEU A 35 -12.49 -14.92 -1.08
CA LEU A 35 -12.02 -16.30 -1.23
C LEU A 35 -13.22 -17.20 -1.56
N CYS A 36 -13.39 -17.56 -2.83
CA CYS A 36 -14.56 -18.28 -3.35
C CYS A 36 -14.49 -19.82 -3.24
N GLY A 37 -13.80 -20.36 -2.22
CA GLY A 37 -13.79 -21.80 -1.93
C GLY A 37 -12.46 -22.51 -2.22
N ARG A 38 -12.24 -23.59 -1.46
CA ARG A 38 -11.00 -24.38 -1.24
C ARG A 38 -10.16 -24.03 0.00
N SER A 39 -10.69 -23.26 0.95
CA SER A 39 -10.08 -23.22 2.30
C SER A 39 -10.83 -24.19 3.22
N ASP A 40 -10.09 -24.97 3.99
CA ASP A 40 -10.57 -25.84 5.08
C ASP A 40 -11.38 -25.06 6.12
N ARG A 41 -11.10 -23.76 6.24
CA ARG A 41 -11.94 -22.78 6.93
C ARG A 41 -12.62 -21.91 5.88
N PRO A 42 -13.93 -22.06 5.63
CA PRO A 42 -14.62 -21.15 4.75
C PRO A 42 -14.47 -19.74 5.34
N THR A 43 -13.80 -18.85 4.66
CA THR A 43 -13.76 -17.42 4.97
C THR A 43 -14.03 -16.76 3.65
N THR A 44 -15.00 -15.85 3.59
CA THR A 44 -15.40 -15.25 2.33
C THR A 44 -14.54 -14.03 2.01
N TYR A 45 -14.04 -13.35 3.04
CA TYR A 45 -13.31 -12.10 2.92
C TYR A 45 -12.02 -12.13 3.73
N ARG A 46 -10.96 -11.59 3.16
CA ARG A 46 -9.69 -11.34 3.84
C ARG A 46 -9.26 -9.90 3.65
N LEU A 47 -8.91 -9.23 4.74
CA LEU A 47 -8.39 -7.87 4.75
C LEU A 47 -6.87 -7.86 4.98
N CYS A 48 -6.15 -7.26 4.05
CA CYS A 48 -4.70 -7.09 4.10
C CYS A 48 -4.34 -5.61 3.95
N LEU A 49 -3.27 -5.21 4.64
CA LEU A 49 -2.67 -3.89 4.53
C LEU A 49 -1.26 -4.05 3.99
N PHE A 50 -0.98 -3.41 2.87
CA PHE A 50 0.34 -3.27 2.30
C PHE A 50 1.05 -2.14 3.02
N VAL A 51 2.13 -2.45 3.72
CA VAL A 51 2.97 -1.44 4.36
C VAL A 51 4.13 -1.19 3.40
N PRO A 52 4.20 -0.04 2.71
CA PRO A 52 5.37 0.28 1.91
C PRO A 52 6.59 0.34 2.83
N THR A 53 7.65 -0.39 2.48
CA THR A 53 8.92 -0.33 3.19
C THR A 53 9.47 1.10 3.14
N PRO A 54 9.91 1.68 4.27
CA PRO A 54 10.51 3.01 4.28
C PRO A 54 11.77 2.98 3.41
N GLY A 55 11.70 3.59 2.23
CA GLY A 55 12.75 3.54 1.21
C GLY A 55 12.29 3.09 -0.18
N SER A 56 11.04 2.60 -0.33
CA SER A 56 10.47 2.43 -1.67
C SER A 56 10.22 3.81 -2.29
N PRO A 57 10.80 4.14 -3.46
CA PRO A 57 10.48 5.39 -4.13
C PRO A 57 8.98 5.40 -4.42
N THR A 58 8.28 6.41 -3.91
CA THR A 58 6.93 6.72 -4.35
C THR A 58 7.00 7.04 -5.84
N PRO A 59 6.22 6.35 -6.72
CA PRO A 59 6.18 6.67 -8.13
C PRO A 59 5.53 8.05 -8.28
N GLY A 60 6.36 9.10 -8.29
CA GLY A 60 5.91 10.48 -8.25
C GLY A 60 6.89 11.45 -7.59
N SER A 61 7.94 10.99 -6.90
CA SER A 61 9.01 11.92 -6.50
C SER A 61 9.86 12.24 -7.73
N PRO A 62 9.95 13.51 -8.18
CA PRO A 62 10.96 13.87 -9.17
C PRO A 62 12.32 13.57 -8.53
N SER A 63 13.10 12.68 -9.15
CA SER A 63 14.49 12.50 -8.74
C SER A 63 15.16 13.87 -8.75
N PRO A 64 15.91 14.25 -7.70
CA PRO A 64 16.80 15.39 -7.81
C PRO A 64 17.81 15.02 -8.89
N VAL A 65 17.66 15.63 -10.07
CA VAL A 65 18.68 15.58 -11.12
C VAL A 65 19.93 16.16 -10.48
N SER A 66 20.91 15.29 -10.22
CA SER A 66 22.25 15.74 -9.82
C SER A 66 22.74 16.76 -10.86
N PRO A 67 23.17 17.96 -10.47
CA PRO A 67 23.81 18.86 -11.44
C PRO A 67 25.06 18.16 -11.97
N SER A 68 25.12 17.94 -13.28
CA SER A 68 26.30 17.42 -13.96
C SER A 68 27.53 18.25 -13.58
N PRO A 69 28.71 17.65 -13.36
CA PRO A 69 29.92 18.39 -13.06
C PRO A 69 30.26 19.32 -14.23
N GLY A 70 30.53 20.59 -13.90
CA GLY A 70 30.76 21.66 -14.85
C GLY A 70 31.87 21.36 -15.85
N ARG A 71 31.63 21.73 -17.11
CA ARG A 71 32.69 21.88 -18.11
C ARG A 71 33.32 23.26 -17.92
N GLY A 72 34.46 23.29 -17.23
CA GLY A 72 35.39 24.43 -17.23
C GLY A 72 35.99 24.68 -18.63
N PRO A 73 36.73 25.79 -18.80
CA PRO A 73 36.89 26.50 -20.07
C PRO A 73 37.92 25.84 -20.99
N GLY A 74 37.68 25.90 -22.30
CA GLY A 74 38.66 25.58 -23.33
C GLY A 74 38.89 26.81 -24.20
N GLU A 75 40.07 27.41 -24.05
CA GLU A 75 40.62 28.43 -24.93
C GLU A 75 40.88 27.88 -26.35
N GLY A 76 40.77 28.75 -27.36
CA GLY A 76 41.09 28.47 -28.76
C GLY A 76 40.62 29.59 -29.68
#